data_AF-T1CU15-F1
#
_entry.id   AF-T1CU15-F1
#
_cell.length_a   1.000
_cell.length_b   1.000
_cell.length_c   1.000
_cell.angle_alpha   90.00
_cell.angle_beta   90.00
_cell.angle_gamma   90.00
#
_symmetry.space_group_name_H-M   'P 1'
#
loop_
_entity.id
_entity.type
_entity.pdbx_description
1 polymer ?
#
loop_
_entity_poly.entity_id
_entity_poly.type
_entity_poly.pdbx_seq_one_letter_code
_entity_poly.pdbx_strand_id
1 'polypeptide(L)'
;MDIHVLQGEREMAKDNRSLARFSLTDITPMTAGAARIEVTFTIDANGILDVRALDQRTGHSQGVVVHPSYGISKDTVREMIKESFQHAQEDFQTRMLIDSGQKQQ
;
A
#
# COMPACT_ATOMS: atom_id res chain seq x y z
N MET A 1 -10.98 5.52 -8.26
CA MET A 1 -10.19 4.38 -7.76
C MET A 1 -9.50 4.80 -6.49
N ASP A 2 -9.61 4.02 -5.43
CA ASP A 2 -9.02 4.36 -4.13
C ASP A 2 -7.66 3.71 -3.96
N ILE A 3 -6.72 4.48 -3.42
CA ILE A 3 -5.33 4.07 -3.19
C ILE A 3 -5.04 4.26 -1.71
N HIS A 4 -4.63 3.18 -1.05
CA HIS A 4 -4.24 3.17 0.35
C HIS A 4 -2.76 2.80 0.45
N VAL A 5 -1.96 3.72 0.96
CA VAL A 5 -0.52 3.57 1.17
C VAL A 5 -0.28 3.13 2.61
N LEU A 6 0.45 2.03 2.79
CA LEU A 6 0.78 1.45 4.08
C LEU A 6 2.29 1.18 4.19
N GLN A 7 2.78 1.09 5.42
CA GLN A 7 4.16 0.73 5.76
C GLN A 7 4.16 -0.33 6.87
N GLY A 8 4.91 -1.40 6.65
CA GLY A 8 5.13 -2.45 7.63
C GLY A 8 5.64 -3.73 6.97
N GLU A 9 5.95 -4.72 7.82
CA GLU A 9 6.60 -5.97 7.42
C GLU A 9 5.64 -7.17 7.44
N ARG A 10 4.34 -6.93 7.65
CA ARG A 10 3.32 -7.99 7.73
C ARG A 10 2.58 -8.17 6.41
N GLU A 11 2.08 -9.38 6.15
CA GLU A 11 1.46 -9.70 4.85
C GLU A 11 0.10 -9.01 4.65
N MET A 12 -0.67 -8.83 5.72
CA MET A 12 -2.04 -8.34 5.65
C MET A 12 -2.11 -6.83 5.83
N ALA A 13 -2.89 -6.15 4.97
CA ALA A 13 -3.00 -4.68 4.98
C ALA A 13 -3.49 -4.12 6.34
N LYS A 14 -4.40 -4.82 7.03
CA LYS A 14 -4.93 -4.39 8.34
C LYS A 14 -3.87 -4.33 9.45
N ASP A 15 -2.79 -5.10 9.28
CA ASP A 15 -1.74 -5.27 10.29
C ASP A 15 -0.52 -4.38 10.02
N ASN A 16 -0.59 -3.54 8.99
CA ASN A 16 0.44 -2.57 8.64
C ASN A 16 0.00 -1.14 9.02
N ARG A 17 0.98 -0.26 9.20
CA ARG A 17 0.73 1.14 9.54
C ARG A 17 0.22 1.90 8.32
N SER A 18 -0.93 2.56 8.44
CA SER A 18 -1.46 3.44 7.40
C SER A 18 -0.62 4.72 7.29
N LEU A 19 -0.18 5.06 6.07
CA LEU A 19 0.55 6.29 5.79
C LEU A 19 -0.33 7.36 5.15
N ALA A 20 -1.10 6.99 4.11
CA ALA A 20 -1.99 7.91 3.42
C ALA A 20 -3.08 7.18 2.65
N ARG A 21 -4.17 7.90 2.35
CA ARG A 21 -5.22 7.44 1.46
C ARG A 21 -5.64 8.58 0.55
N PHE A 22 -5.78 8.29 -0.74
CA PHE A 22 -6.27 9.25 -1.72
C PHE A 22 -6.99 8.51 -2.83
N SER A 23 -7.81 9.24 -3.59
CA SER A 23 -8.62 8.66 -4.66
C SER A 23 -8.26 9.33 -5.97
N LEU A 24 -7.97 8.52 -6.99
CA LEU A 24 -7.90 8.99 -8.37
C LEU A 24 -9.33 9.06 -8.91
N THR A 25 -9.83 10.29 -9.08
CA THR A 25 -11.17 10.57 -9.62
C THR A 25 -11.17 10.56 -11.14
N ASP A 26 -12.36 10.67 -11.73
CA ASP A 26 -12.56 10.84 -13.18
C ASP A 26 -12.12 9.65 -14.04
N ILE A 27 -12.04 8.47 -13.43
CA ILE A 27 -11.85 7.21 -14.14
C ILE A 27 -13.21 6.76 -14.70
N THR A 28 -13.38 6.90 -16.01
CA THR A 28 -14.53 6.34 -16.72
C THR A 28 -14.63 4.84 -16.43
N PRO A 29 -15.82 4.27 -16.16
CA PRO A 29 -15.98 2.83 -16.03
C PRO A 29 -15.46 2.11 -17.27
N MET A 30 -14.62 1.09 -17.08
CA MET A 30 -14.02 0.32 -18.18
C MET A 30 -14.12 -1.17 -17.88
N THR A 31 -13.94 -1.99 -18.91
CA THR A 31 -13.72 -3.42 -18.74
C THR A 31 -12.45 -3.67 -17.91
N ALA A 32 -12.46 -4.73 -17.10
CA ALA A 32 -11.28 -5.12 -16.32
C ALA A 32 -10.05 -5.27 -17.24
N GLY A 33 -8.92 -4.69 -16.84
CA GLY A 33 -7.67 -4.72 -17.61
C GLY A 33 -7.51 -3.61 -18.66
N ALA A 34 -8.53 -2.78 -18.92
CA ALA A 34 -8.41 -1.66 -19.86
C ALA A 34 -7.76 -0.40 -19.25
N ALA A 35 -7.91 -0.18 -17.95
CA ALA A 35 -7.30 0.96 -17.26
C ALA A 35 -5.82 0.69 -16.97
N ARG A 36 -4.95 1.62 -17.34
CA ARG A 36 -3.52 1.60 -16.99
C ARG A 36 -3.23 2.72 -16.01
N ILE A 37 -3.16 2.37 -14.73
CA ILE A 37 -2.82 3.30 -13.65
C ILE A 37 -1.37 3.08 -13.27
N GLU A 38 -0.55 4.11 -13.46
CA GLU A 38 0.84 4.14 -13.02
C GLU A 38 0.90 4.74 -11.61
N VAL A 39 1.42 3.98 -10.65
CA VAL A 39 1.64 4.48 -9.28
C VAL A 39 3.14 4.60 -9.06
N THR A 40 3.61 5.83 -8.86
CA THR A 40 5.01 6.16 -8.62
C THR A 40 5.21 6.49 -7.14
N PHE A 41 6.18 5.82 -6.52
CA PHE A 41 6.62 6.07 -5.15
C PHE A 41 8.03 6.66 -5.19
N THR A 42 8.18 7.89 -4.69
CA THR A 42 9.46 8.59 -4.62
C THR A 42 9.82 8.86 -3.18
N ILE A 43 11.01 8.44 -2.75
CA ILE A 43 11.54 8.71 -1.41
C ILE A 43 12.80 9.55 -1.55
N ASP A 44 12.85 10.67 -0.84
CA ASP A 44 14.02 11.53 -0.81
C ASP A 44 14.99 11.18 0.34
N ALA A 45 16.14 11.85 0.38
CA ALA A 45 17.14 11.65 1.42
C ALA A 45 16.67 12.05 2.83
N ASN A 46 15.60 12.85 2.94
CA ASN A 46 14.99 13.24 4.21
C ASN A 46 13.95 12.23 4.69
N GLY A 47 13.63 11.22 3.87
CA GLY A 47 12.57 10.25 4.16
C GLY A 47 11.16 10.77 3.89
N ILE A 48 11.02 11.84 3.09
CA ILE A 48 9.73 12.29 2.57
C ILE A 48 9.31 11.36 1.43
N LEU A 49 8.11 10.80 1.54
CA LEU A 49 7.52 9.91 0.55
C LEU A 49 6.49 10.68 -0.27
N ASP A 50 6.72 10.85 -1.57
CA ASP A 50 5.73 11.33 -2.54
C ASP A 50 5.13 10.13 -3.28
N VAL A 51 3.81 9.97 -3.19
CA VAL A 51 3.07 8.93 -3.90
C VAL A 51 2.15 9.59 -4.91
N ARG A 52 2.30 9.25 -6.18
CA ARG A 52 1.46 9.75 -7.27
C ARG A 52 0.85 8.61 -8.06
N ALA A 53 -0.42 8.74 -8.38
CA ALA A 53 -1.12 7.88 -9.32
C ALA A 53 -1.47 8.68 -10.56
N LEU A 54 -1.20 8.11 -11.73
CA LEU A 54 -1.44 8.67 -13.04
C LEU A 54 -2.27 7.69 -13.87
N ASP A 55 -3.43 8.13 -14.37
CA ASP A 55 -4.11 7.42 -15.45
C ASP A 55 -3.37 7.73 -16.76
N GLN A 56 -2.66 6.74 -17.30
CA GLN A 56 -1.84 6.91 -18.50
C GLN A 56 -2.65 7.25 -19.76
N ARG A 57 -3.96 6.99 -19.76
CA ARG A 57 -4.84 7.28 -20.91
C ARG A 57 -5.30 8.73 -20.93
N THR A 58 -5.67 9.25 -19.76
CA THR A 58 -6.25 10.60 -19.62
C THR A 58 -5.20 11.64 -19.23
N GLY A 59 -4.06 11.21 -18.71
CA GLY A 59 -3.05 12.10 -18.11
C GLY A 59 -3.46 12.64 -16.74
N HIS A 60 -4.64 12.26 -16.23
CA HIS A 60 -5.11 12.72 -14.92
C HIS A 60 -4.28 12.08 -13.81
N SER A 61 -3.80 12.90 -12.87
CA SER A 61 -2.97 12.44 -11.77
C SER A 61 -3.45 12.98 -10.43
N GLN A 62 -3.39 12.13 -9.41
CA GLN A 62 -3.60 12.52 -8.02
C GLN A 62 -2.47 11.94 -7.17
N GLY A 63 -2.06 12.65 -6.13
CA GLY A 63 -1.02 12.16 -5.23
C GLY A 63 -1.11 12.75 -3.85
N VAL A 64 -0.20 12.31 -3.00
CA VAL A 64 -0.05 12.73 -1.60
C VAL A 64 1.42 12.72 -1.21
N VAL A 65 1.83 13.71 -0.43
CA VAL A 65 3.16 13.78 0.17
C VAL A 65 3.04 13.38 1.63
N VAL A 66 3.73 12.31 2.00
CA VAL A 66 3.82 11.79 3.36
C VAL A 66 5.15 12.24 3.96
N HIS A 67 5.06 13.10 4.96
CA HIS A 67 6.23 13.53 5.71
C HIS A 67 6.63 12.41 6.68
N PRO A 68 7.94 12.20 6.90
CA PRO A 68 8.40 11.29 7.91
C PRO A 68 7.81 11.76 9.23
N SER A 69 6.96 10.93 9.82
CA SER A 69 6.50 11.19 11.17
C SER A 69 7.71 10.92 12.06
N TYR A 70 8.27 11.97 12.66
CA TYR A 70 9.18 11.85 13.81
C TYR A 70 8.49 10.93 14.83
N GLY A 71 8.82 9.63 14.84
CA GLY A 71 7.97 8.66 15.53
C GLY A 71 8.21 7.18 15.25
N ILE A 72 9.04 6.81 14.26
CA ILE A 72 9.57 5.43 14.20
C ILE A 72 10.99 5.47 14.75
N SER A 73 11.14 5.18 16.03
CA SER A 73 12.46 4.95 16.60
C SER A 73 13.02 3.64 16.04
N LYS A 74 14.35 3.47 16.10
CA LYS A 74 14.98 2.19 15.75
C LYS A 74 14.40 1.03 16.56
N ASP A 75 13.93 1.28 17.78
CA ASP A 75 13.32 0.27 18.64
C ASP A 75 11.94 -0.14 18.13
N THR A 76 11.13 0.82 17.66
CA THR A 76 9.86 0.52 16.99
C THR A 76 10.07 -0.31 15.72
N VAL A 77 11.09 0.00 14.90
CA VAL A 77 11.41 -0.83 13.71
C VAL A 77 11.74 -2.26 14.13
N ARG A 78 12.55 -2.45 15.17
CA ARG A 78 12.91 -3.79 15.65
C ARG A 78 11.71 -4.56 16.18
N GLU A 79 10.80 -3.90 16.88
CA GLU A 79 9.58 -4.56 17.35
C GLU A 79 8.69 -4.96 16.16
N MET A 80 8.53 -4.10 15.15
CA MET A 80 7.77 -4.44 13.93
C MET A 80 8.36 -5.67 13.21
N ILE A 81 9.69 -5.77 13.12
CA ILE A 81 10.37 -6.93 12.54
C ILE A 81 10.15 -8.18 13.40
N LYS A 82 10.20 -8.04 14.73
CA LYS A 82 9.98 -9.17 15.64
C LYS A 82 8.54 -9.68 15.56
N GLU A 83 7.56 -8.77 15.54
CA GLU A 83 6.14 -9.08 15.38
C GLU A 83 5.90 -9.79 14.04
N SER A 84 6.51 -9.35 12.93
CA SER A 84 6.32 -10.05 11.64
C SER A 84 6.81 -11.49 11.67
N PHE A 85 7.93 -11.78 12.35
CA PHE A 85 8.40 -13.16 12.54
C PHE A 85 7.47 -13.98 13.43
N GLN A 86 6.95 -13.38 14.50
CA GLN A 86 6.02 -14.06 15.42
C GLN A 86 4.69 -14.41 14.74
N HIS A 87 4.20 -13.53 13.87
CA HIS A 87 2.93 -13.71 13.18
C HIS A 87 3.04 -14.42 11.82
N ALA A 88 4.23 -14.84 11.39
CA ALA A 88 4.44 -15.44 10.07
C ALA A 88 3.54 -16.66 9.79
N GLN A 89 3.29 -17.50 10.80
CA GLN A 89 2.41 -18.67 10.64
C GLN A 89 0.94 -18.27 10.47
N GLU A 90 0.47 -17.29 11.24
CA GLU A 90 -0.90 -16.77 11.16
C GLU A 90 -1.14 -16.04 9.83
N ASP A 91 -0.15 -15.25 9.40
CA ASP A 91 -0.15 -14.53 8.12
C ASP A 91 -0.25 -15.54 6.96
N PHE A 92 0.55 -16.61 6.99
CA PHE A 92 0.48 -17.68 5.99
C PHE A 92 -0.88 -18.39 5.94
N GLN A 93 -1.45 -18.74 7.11
CA GLN A 93 -2.77 -19.38 7.16
C GLN A 93 -3.86 -18.47 6.61
N THR A 94 -3.81 -17.18 6.97
CA THR A 94 -4.78 -16.18 6.52
C THR A 94 -4.70 -16.00 5.00
N ARG A 95 -3.49 -15.86 4.45
CA ARG A 95 -3.26 -15.76 3.01
C ARG A 95 -3.78 -16.98 2.26
N MET A 96 -3.47 -18.19 2.74
CA MET A 96 -3.97 -19.43 2.14
C MET A 96 -5.50 -19.46 2.10
N LEU A 97 -6.17 -19.02 3.17
CA LEU A 97 -7.62 -18.99 3.23
C LEU A 97 -8.21 -18.00 2.20
N ILE A 98 -7.61 -16.82 2.05
CA ILE A 98 -8.05 -15.79 1.10
C ILE A 98 -7.84 -16.26 -0.35
N ASP A 99 -6.65 -16.74 -0.67
CA ASP A 99 -6.29 -17.20 -2.03
C ASP A 99 -7.14 -18.40 -2.46
N SER A 100 -7.44 -19.31 -1.53
CA SER A 100 -8.31 -20.45 -1.81
C SER A 100 -9.76 -20.04 -2.10
N GLY A 101 -10.25 -18.98 -1.45
CA GLY A 101 -11.56 -18.41 -1.73
C GLY A 101 -11.64 -17.67 -3.07
N GLN A 102 -10.55 -17.03 -3.51
CA GLN A 102 -10.49 -16.33 -4.81
C GLN A 102 -10.44 -17.29 -6.00
N LYS A 103 -9.88 -18.49 -5.85
CA LYS A 103 -9.80 -19.49 -6.93
C LYS A 103 -11.14 -20.20 -7.23
N GLN A 104 -12.16 -20.01 -6.40
CA GLN A 104 -13.48 -20.64 -6.56
C GLN A 104 -14.54 -19.70 -7.18
N GLN A 105 -14.16 -18.49 -7.57
CA GLN A 105 -15.00 -17.52 -8.29
C GLN A 105 -14.40 -17.24 -9.67
#